data_AF-A0A399F555-F1
#
_entry.id   AF-A0A399F555-F1
#
_cell.length_a   1.000
_cell.length_b   1.000
_cell.length_c   1.000
_cell.angle_alpha   90.00
_cell.angle_beta   90.00
_cell.angle_gamma   90.00
#
_symmetry.space_group_name_H-M   'P 1'
#
loop_
_entity.id
_entity.type
_entity.pdbx_description
1 polymer ?
#
loop_
_entity_poly.entity_id
_entity_poly.type
_entity_poly.pdbx_seq_one_letter_code
_entity_poly.pdbx_strand_id
1 'polypeptide(L)'
;MRRLIIELEASAKRSLTPVSGERLEASLRRYAVHLRGLQPVRVFIQEYDPRLSSKFRYTPAPQLLRVLLRELKTPPPEPSLLAGKRAGRTERLL
;
A
#
# COMPACT_ATOMS: atom_id res chain seq x y z
N MET A 1 -12.44 9.19 -11.45
CA MET A 1 -12.12 8.40 -10.23
C MET A 1 -11.24 7.23 -10.64
N ARG A 2 -10.15 6.97 -9.90
CA ARG A 2 -9.23 5.83 -10.13
C ARG A 2 -9.12 5.00 -8.86
N ARG A 3 -9.18 3.67 -8.97
CA ARG A 3 -9.10 2.72 -7.85
C ARG A 3 -8.19 1.55 -8.23
N LEU A 4 -7.47 1.00 -7.26
CA LEU A 4 -6.75 -0.26 -7.42
C LEU A 4 -7.64 -1.40 -6.91
N ILE A 5 -7.76 -2.45 -7.70
CA ILE A 5 -8.45 -3.69 -7.34
C ILE A 5 -7.40 -4.78 -7.22
N ILE A 6 -7.37 -5.47 -6.08
CA ILE A 6 -6.39 -6.48 -5.74
C ILE A 6 -7.14 -7.79 -5.55
N GLU A 7 -6.87 -8.75 -6.42
CA GLU A 7 -7.41 -10.10 -6.30
C GLU A 7 -6.47 -10.97 -5.49
N LEU A 8 -7.05 -11.79 -4.62
CA LEU A 8 -6.35 -12.67 -3.69
C LEU A 8 -6.74 -14.12 -3.98
N GLU A 9 -5.82 -15.06 -3.78
CA GLU A 9 -6.01 -16.48 -4.15
C GLU A 9 -7.16 -17.17 -3.40
N ALA A 10 -7.28 -16.92 -2.09
CA ALA A 10 -8.29 -17.56 -1.23
C ALA A 10 -9.02 -16.53 -0.35
N SER A 11 -9.26 -15.33 -0.88
CA SER A 11 -9.87 -14.23 -0.11
C SER A 11 -10.65 -13.27 -0.98
N ALA A 12 -11.57 -12.54 -0.35
CA ALA A 12 -12.34 -11.49 -1.02
C ALA A 12 -11.41 -10.42 -1.62
N LYS A 13 -11.78 -9.91 -2.80
CA LYS A 13 -11.03 -8.85 -3.48
C LYS A 13 -10.89 -7.65 -2.55
N ARG A 14 -9.69 -7.07 -2.52
CA ARG A 14 -9.42 -5.82 -1.81
C ARG A 14 -9.35 -4.69 -2.81
N SER A 15 -9.55 -3.50 -2.30
CA SER A 15 -9.62 -2.33 -3.15
C SER A 15 -9.10 -1.11 -2.42
N LEU A 16 -8.37 -0.27 -3.13
CA LEU A 16 -7.75 0.92 -2.57
C LEU A 16 -8.04 2.10 -3.49
N THR A 17 -8.52 3.20 -2.93
CA THR A 17 -8.60 4.47 -3.64
C THR A 17 -7.32 5.25 -3.33
N PRO A 18 -6.44 5.49 -4.33
CA PRO A 18 -5.26 6.32 -4.15
C PRO A 18 -5.63 7.73 -3.71
N VAL A 19 -4.77 8.34 -2.89
CA VAL A 19 -4.91 9.77 -2.56
C VAL A 19 -4.68 10.60 -3.83
N SER A 20 -5.39 11.72 -3.98
CA SER A 20 -5.23 12.61 -5.13
C SER A 20 -3.76 13.08 -5.25
N GLY A 21 -3.20 13.04 -6.47
CA GLY A 21 -1.79 13.36 -6.72
C GLY A 21 -0.79 12.27 -6.34
N GLU A 22 -1.21 11.20 -5.65
CA GLU A 22 -0.31 10.12 -5.26
C GLU A 22 -0.04 9.14 -6.41
N ARG A 23 1.22 8.71 -6.52
CA ARG A 23 1.61 7.60 -7.39
C ARG A 23 0.99 6.29 -6.90
N LEU A 24 0.43 5.49 -7.82
CA LEU A 24 -0.21 4.21 -7.51
C LEU A 24 0.68 3.27 -6.70
N GLU A 25 1.96 3.20 -7.05
CA GLU A 25 2.93 2.39 -6.32
C GLU A 25 3.07 2.84 -4.86
N ALA A 26 3.14 4.14 -4.59
CA ALA A 26 3.25 4.66 -3.23
C ALA A 26 2.00 4.31 -2.40
N SER A 27 0.80 4.47 -2.98
CA SER A 27 -0.45 4.06 -2.34
C SER A 27 -0.42 2.56 -2.00
N LEU A 28 0.04 1.74 -2.94
CA LEU A 28 0.10 0.29 -2.81
C LEU A 28 1.10 -0.15 -1.74
N ARG A 29 2.28 0.49 -1.66
CA ARG A 29 3.30 0.22 -0.64
C ARG A 29 2.76 0.50 0.76
N ARG A 30 2.08 1.63 0.95
CA ARG A 30 1.43 1.97 2.24
C ARG A 30 0.35 0.96 2.60
N TYR A 31 -0.44 0.52 1.62
CA TYR A 31 -1.52 -0.43 1.84
C TYR A 31 -1.04 -1.88 2.05
N ALA A 32 0.17 -2.24 1.61
CA ALA A 32 0.70 -3.60 1.69
C ALA A 32 0.71 -4.19 3.11
N VAL A 33 0.82 -3.35 4.15
CA VAL A 33 0.73 -3.77 5.56
C VAL A 33 -0.59 -4.49 5.87
N HIS A 34 -1.69 -4.07 5.26
CA HIS A 34 -3.01 -4.68 5.45
C HIS A 34 -3.22 -5.98 4.67
N LEU A 35 -2.26 -6.35 3.81
CA LEU A 35 -2.31 -7.55 2.97
C LEU A 35 -1.32 -8.62 3.43
N ARG A 36 -0.69 -8.44 4.60
CA ARG A 36 0.22 -9.43 5.20
C ARG A 36 -0.52 -10.73 5.48
N GLY A 37 0.14 -11.85 5.17
CA GLY A 37 -0.44 -13.20 5.28
C GLY A 37 -1.46 -13.54 4.19
N LEU A 38 -1.77 -12.61 3.28
CA LEU A 38 -2.60 -12.86 2.11
C LEU A 38 -1.72 -13.04 0.86
N GLN A 39 -2.24 -13.74 -0.14
CA GLN A 39 -1.55 -14.01 -1.41
C GLN A 39 -2.22 -13.25 -2.56
N PRO A 40 -1.71 -12.06 -2.96
CA PRO A 40 -2.20 -11.34 -4.13
C PRO A 40 -1.82 -12.06 -5.41
N VAL A 41 -2.79 -12.22 -6.31
CA VAL A 41 -2.62 -12.90 -7.61
C VAL A 41 -2.72 -11.96 -8.79
N ARG A 42 -3.55 -10.91 -8.70
CA ARG A 42 -3.73 -9.92 -9.77
C ARG A 42 -4.01 -8.54 -9.20
N VAL A 43 -3.55 -7.52 -9.92
CA VAL A 43 -3.87 -6.11 -9.63
C VAL A 43 -4.43 -5.47 -10.89
N PHE A 44 -5.52 -4.73 -10.75
CA PHE A 44 -6.15 -3.95 -11.81
C PHE A 44 -6.29 -2.49 -11.39
N ILE A 45 -6.20 -1.61 -12.38
CA ILE A 45 -6.58 -0.20 -12.25
C ILE A 45 -8.01 -0.08 -12.78
N GLN A 46 -8.93 0.30 -11.90
CA GLN A 46 -10.30 0.63 -12.25
C GLN A 46 -10.40 2.15 -12.48
N GLU A 47 -10.86 2.56 -13.66
CA GLU A 47 -11.04 3.96 -14.03
C GLU A 47 -12.46 4.19 -14.51
N TYR A 48 -13.06 5.31 -14.09
CA TYR A 48 -14.36 5.73 -14.62
C TYR A 48 -14.21 6.15 -16.09
N ASP A 49 -15.01 5.54 -16.95
CA ASP A 49 -15.08 5.85 -18.38
C ASP A 49 -16.57 5.91 -18.80
N PRO A 50 -17.14 7.11 -19.02
CA PRO A 50 -18.57 7.27 -19.31
C PRO A 50 -18.96 6.69 -20.69
N ARG A 51 -17.99 6.36 -21.54
CA ARG A 51 -18.24 5.80 -22.87
C ARG A 51 -18.48 4.29 -22.84
N LEU A 52 -18.20 3.63 -21.73
CA LEU A 52 -18.40 2.19 -21.55
C LEU A 52 -19.77 1.90 -20.94
N SER A 53 -20.41 0.82 -21.38
CA SER A 53 -21.68 0.36 -20.78
C SER A 53 -21.56 0.06 -19.28
N SER A 54 -20.41 -0.42 -18.82
CA SER A 54 -20.12 -0.70 -17.41
C SER A 54 -19.76 0.56 -16.61
N LYS A 55 -19.56 1.71 -17.28
CA LYS A 55 -19.01 2.96 -16.74
C LYS A 55 -17.59 2.85 -16.15
N PHE A 56 -16.98 1.67 -16.16
CA PHE A 56 -15.67 1.41 -15.59
C PHE A 56 -14.81 0.55 -16.50
N ARG A 57 -13.59 1.05 -16.76
CA ARG A 57 -12.52 0.33 -17.42
C ARG A 57 -11.65 -0.37 -16.37
N TYR A 58 -11.28 -1.61 -16.62
CA TYR A 58 -10.35 -2.36 -15.76
C TYR A 58 -9.10 -2.70 -16.55
N THR A 59 -7.99 -2.09 -16.18
CA THR A 59 -6.69 -2.28 -16.85
C THR A 59 -5.80 -3.15 -15.98
N PRO A 60 -5.35 -4.34 -16.44
CA PRO A 60 -4.38 -5.15 -15.71
C PRO A 60 -3.09 -4.37 -15.43
N ALA A 61 -2.55 -4.48 -14.21
CA ALA A 61 -1.35 -3.79 -13.78
C ALA A 61 -0.33 -4.75 -13.14
N PRO A 62 0.29 -5.66 -13.93
CA PRO A 62 1.25 -6.64 -13.43
C PRO A 62 2.48 -6.00 -12.78
N GLN A 63 2.88 -4.80 -13.19
CA GLN A 63 3.95 -4.02 -12.56
C GLN A 63 3.62 -3.67 -11.10
N LEU A 64 2.35 -3.34 -10.80
CA LEU A 64 1.92 -3.05 -9.43
C LEU A 64 1.85 -4.33 -8.58
N LEU A 65 1.45 -5.45 -9.18
CA LEU A 65 1.51 -6.75 -8.50
C LEU A 65 2.94 -7.09 -8.07
N ARG A 66 3.94 -6.87 -8.95
CA ARG A 66 5.36 -7.10 -8.60
C ARG A 66 5.82 -6.23 -7.43
N VAL A 67 5.43 -4.95 -7.42
CA VAL A 67 5.70 -4.05 -6.28
C VAL A 67 5.06 -4.58 -5.01
N LEU A 68 3.77 -4.98 -5.07
CA LEU A 68 3.07 -5.53 -3.91
C LEU A 68 3.75 -6.76 -3.32
N LEU A 69 4.09 -7.72 -4.18
CA LEU A 69 4.74 -8.96 -3.77
C LEU A 69 6.12 -8.70 -3.15
N ARG A 70 6.84 -7.69 -3.63
CA ARG A 70 8.11 -7.27 -3.02
C ARG A 70 7.90 -6.71 -1.61
N GLU A 71 6.95 -5.79 -1.45
CA GLU A 71 6.64 -5.18 -0.15
C GLU A 71 6.14 -6.19 0.88
N LEU A 72 5.38 -7.20 0.44
CA LEU A 72 4.89 -8.27 1.32
C LEU A 72 6.00 -9.21 1.81
N LYS A 73 7.16 -9.25 1.12
CA LYS A 73 8.34 -10.01 1.54
C LYS A 73 9.29 -9.20 2.42
N THR A 74 9.34 -7.88 2.25
CA THR A 74 10.14 -7.01 3.12
C THR A 74 9.56 -7.07 4.53
N PRO A 75 10.32 -7.30 5.62
CA PRO A 75 9.78 -7.16 6.97
C PRO A 75 9.26 -5.73 7.19
N PRO A 76 8.27 -5.49 8.08
CA PRO A 76 7.87 -4.12 8.42
C PRO A 76 9.12 -3.36 8.87
N PRO A 77 9.29 -2.08 8.49
CA PRO A 77 10.32 -1.27 9.11
C PRO A 77 10.08 -1.32 10.62
N GLU A 78 11.08 -1.77 11.40
CA GLU A 78 11.02 -1.67 12.85
C GLU A 78 10.56 -0.26 13.20
N PRO A 79 9.57 -0.08 14.09
CA PRO A 79 9.29 1.25 14.60
C PRO A 79 10.59 1.72 15.24
N SER A 80 11.29 2.67 14.60
CA SER A 80 12.50 3.25 15.16
C SER A 80 12.16 3.68 16.59
N LEU A 81 12.77 3.00 17.56
CA LEU A 81 12.83 3.38 18.97
C LEU A 81 13.70 4.65 19.13
N LEU A 82 13.38 5.69 18.35
CA LEU A 82 13.95 7.03 18.41
C LEU A 82 12.93 7.95 19.06
N ALA A 83 12.58 7.63 20.30
CA ALA A 83 11.97 8.58 21.22
C ALA A 83 12.43 8.24 22.64
N GLY A 84 13.47 8.94 23.09
CA GLY A 84 13.66 9.13 24.54
C GLY A 84 14.86 8.48 25.21
N LYS A 85 16.08 8.65 24.68
CA LYS A 85 17.25 8.80 25.58
C LYS A 85 17.56 10.29 25.77
N ARG A 86 16.69 11.02 26.48
CA ARG A 86 17.13 12.17 27.29
C ARG A 86 17.61 11.60 28.62
N ALA A 87 18.87 11.15 28.65
CA ALA A 87 19.56 10.96 29.91
C ALA A 87 19.84 12.36 30.47
N GLY A 88 19.19 12.68 31.59
CA GLY A 88 19.44 13.91 32.34
C GLY A 88 20.92 14.03 32.69
N ARG A 89 21.48 15.22 32.48
CA ARG A 89 22.73 15.63 33.12
C ARG A 89 22.44 16.93 33.86
N THR A 90 21.76 16.75 34.98
CA THR A 90 21.60 17.76 36.02
C THR A 90 22.90 17.76 36.85
N GLU A 91 23.44 18.97 37.03
CA GLU A 91 24.30 19.41 38.13
C GLU A 91 25.74 18.88 38.26
N ARG A 92 26.69 19.82 38.11
CA ARG A 92 27.76 19.97 39.10
C ARG A 92 27.90 21.46 39.45
N LEU A 93 27.65 21.74 40.72
CA LEU A 93 27.81 23.02 41.41
C LEU A 93 29.26 23.52 41.33
N LEU A 94 29.40 24.85 41.23
CA LEU A 94 30.54 25.61 41.74
C LEU A 94 30.08 26.33 43.02
#